data_AF-A0A432VZS3-F1
#
_entry.id   AF-A0A432VZS3-F1
#
_cell.length_a   1.000
_cell.length_b   1.000
_cell.length_c   1.000
_cell.angle_alpha   90.00
_cell.angle_beta   90.00
_cell.angle_gamma   90.00
#
_symmetry.space_group_name_H-M   'P 1'
#
loop_
_entity.id
_entity.type
_entity.pdbx_description
1 polymer ?
#
loop_
_entity_poly.entity_id
_entity_poly.type
_entity_poly.pdbx_seq_one_letter_code
_entity_poly.pdbx_strand_id
1 'polypeptide(L)'
;MRVVFLGGTETVTGSKYLVETDTTRILIDCGLFQGYKWLRRRNWQPLPLDIANVDAVVLTHAHLDHSGYVPVLYKHGYRGPVYAHQATVDLCAVLWADSGRIQEEDAKYLGKHKLSKHEKPEPLYTEEEANKAHKLCRPVTFKSRFEIGDISIELNPVGHILGAASVVVEADGKRIGFSGDVGRSNDLLMLPPDPMPPVDVLLLESTYGNRLHENTDVMQEMADVINSTAKAGGVLLIPSFAVGRAQLIQHLIVSLMDSKQIPRLPVYLDSPMAIRVSDIYRRHNEYHRLTAEQCARSEQVIEYTKSIEDSKAIGEQKGPHIIIAGSGMATGGRILHHFKHWLGDHRSTVLFSGYQAGGTRGAKMTQGVQHIKVHGEWLPIKARICSLDGLSAHGDYQELANWLKVSKLASNTNIQLVHGEPDTLETFRDFLSANTTYNVDIPDYMSILKV
;
A
#
# COMPACT_ATOMS: atom_id res chain seq x y z
N MET A 1 -14.19 27.26 2.12
CA MET A 1 -13.36 26.05 2.25
C MET A 1 -12.23 26.04 1.21
N ARG A 2 -11.05 25.51 1.54
CA ARG A 2 -9.93 25.31 0.60
C ARG A 2 -9.17 24.00 0.86
N VAL A 3 -8.45 23.51 -0.14
CA VAL A 3 -7.55 22.35 -0.07
C VAL A 3 -6.13 22.77 -0.39
N VAL A 4 -5.17 22.38 0.44
CA VAL A 4 -3.72 22.56 0.20
C VAL A 4 -3.10 21.19 -0.05
N PHE A 5 -2.39 21.06 -1.17
CA PHE A 5 -1.79 19.80 -1.60
C PHE A 5 -0.39 19.62 -1.00
N LEU A 6 -0.29 18.81 0.06
CA LEU A 6 0.95 18.64 0.85
C LEU A 6 1.72 17.35 0.51
N GLY A 7 1.22 16.56 -0.43
CA GLY A 7 1.80 15.31 -0.89
C GLY A 7 0.84 14.52 -1.75
N GLY A 8 1.30 13.43 -2.36
CA GLY A 8 0.51 12.68 -3.34
C GLY A 8 0.25 13.45 -4.65
N THR A 9 0.99 14.52 -4.93
CA THR A 9 0.96 15.22 -6.22
C THR A 9 2.22 14.89 -7.00
N GLU A 10 2.07 14.50 -8.27
CA GLU A 10 3.18 14.06 -9.15
C GLU A 10 4.02 12.90 -8.57
N THR A 11 3.43 12.12 -7.66
CA THR A 11 4.01 10.90 -7.10
C THR A 11 2.91 10.00 -6.52
N VAL A 12 3.16 8.69 -6.52
CA VAL A 12 2.29 7.66 -5.91
C VAL A 12 2.56 7.44 -4.42
N THR A 13 3.14 8.41 -3.71
CA THR A 13 3.42 8.24 -2.28
C THR A 13 3.30 9.53 -1.49
N GLY A 14 3.09 9.42 -0.18
CA GLY A 14 3.11 10.56 0.72
C GLY A 14 1.83 11.40 0.68
N SER A 15 0.71 10.80 0.28
CA SER A 15 -0.63 11.39 0.24
C SER A 15 -0.92 12.19 1.51
N LYS A 16 -1.31 13.46 1.31
CA LYS A 16 -1.50 14.44 2.38
C LYS A 16 -2.19 15.68 1.85
N TYR A 17 -3.40 15.92 2.31
CA TYR A 17 -4.20 17.05 1.85
C TYR A 17 -4.76 17.78 3.06
N LEU A 18 -4.48 19.07 3.18
CA LEU A 18 -5.00 19.89 4.25
C LEU A 18 -6.28 20.57 3.77
N VAL A 19 -7.41 20.25 4.41
CA VAL A 19 -8.69 20.92 4.19
C VAL A 19 -8.88 21.96 5.29
N GLU A 20 -9.16 23.19 4.89
CA GLU A 20 -9.34 24.31 5.83
C GLU A 20 -10.66 25.04 5.55
N THR A 21 -11.41 25.26 6.62
CA THR A 21 -12.46 26.29 6.73
C THR A 21 -11.87 27.50 7.46
N ASP A 22 -12.72 28.47 7.80
CA ASP A 22 -12.28 29.62 8.60
C ASP A 22 -11.93 29.21 10.04
N THR A 23 -12.51 28.11 10.55
CA THR A 23 -12.38 27.70 11.96
C THR A 23 -11.79 26.31 12.17
N THR A 24 -11.76 25.45 11.14
CA THR A 24 -11.33 24.05 11.28
C THR A 24 -10.30 23.67 10.23
N ARG A 25 -9.31 22.87 10.62
CA ARG A 25 -8.26 22.33 9.75
C ARG A 25 -8.10 20.84 9.97
N ILE A 26 -8.33 20.06 8.92
CA ILE A 26 -8.17 18.61 8.95
C ILE A 26 -7.19 18.15 7.88
N LEU A 27 -6.43 17.10 8.19
CA LEU A 27 -5.62 16.40 7.20
C LEU A 27 -6.39 15.19 6.68
N ILE A 28 -6.59 15.10 5.37
CA ILE A 28 -6.98 13.87 4.70
C ILE A 28 -5.70 13.15 4.26
N ASP A 29 -5.52 11.96 4.80
CA ASP A 29 -4.28 11.19 4.79
C ASP A 29 -3.06 11.93 5.39
N CYS A 30 -2.11 11.15 5.85
CA CYS A 30 -0.82 11.59 6.34
C CYS A 30 0.23 10.52 6.07
N GLY A 31 0.61 10.38 4.80
CA GLY A 31 1.51 9.33 4.33
C GLY A 31 3.01 9.65 4.33
N LEU A 32 3.82 8.61 4.37
CA LEU A 32 5.27 8.66 4.12
C LEU A 32 5.55 8.69 2.61
N PHE A 33 6.49 9.55 2.20
CA PHE A 33 7.08 9.47 0.87
C PHE A 33 8.01 8.26 0.75
N GLN A 34 7.81 7.41 -0.26
CA GLN A 34 8.63 6.23 -0.53
C GLN A 34 9.31 6.36 -1.92
N GLY A 35 9.88 5.27 -2.45
CA GLY A 35 10.48 5.30 -3.79
C GLY A 35 11.81 6.06 -3.83
N TYR A 36 11.94 7.07 -4.71
CA TYR A 36 13.21 7.78 -4.95
C TYR A 36 13.81 8.45 -3.71
N LYS A 37 15.14 8.58 -3.68
CA LYS A 37 15.86 9.15 -2.53
C LYS A 37 15.42 10.58 -2.19
N TRP A 38 15.11 11.39 -3.21
CA TRP A 38 14.69 12.78 -3.02
C TRP A 38 13.28 12.87 -2.42
N LEU A 39 12.36 11.97 -2.78
CA LEU A 39 11.05 11.83 -2.15
C LEU A 39 11.20 11.45 -0.67
N ARG A 40 11.97 10.41 -0.36
CA ARG A 40 12.19 9.99 1.04
C ARG A 40 12.82 11.07 1.93
N ARG A 41 13.56 12.02 1.35
CA ARG A 41 14.11 13.17 2.11
C ARG A 41 13.02 14.14 2.57
N ARG A 42 11.88 14.22 1.86
CA ARG A 42 10.74 15.04 2.28
C ARG A 42 10.18 14.61 3.63
N ASN A 43 10.28 13.33 3.96
CA ASN A 43 9.84 12.84 5.27
C ASN A 43 10.59 13.48 6.46
N TRP A 44 11.79 14.01 6.23
CA TRP A 44 12.61 14.65 7.25
C TRP A 44 12.47 16.18 7.26
N GLN A 45 11.68 16.73 6.33
CA GLN A 45 11.44 18.16 6.26
C GLN A 45 10.27 18.53 7.17
N PRO A 46 10.31 19.70 7.83
CA PRO A 46 9.15 20.21 8.54
C PRO A 46 7.95 20.31 7.60
N LEU A 47 6.78 19.88 8.06
CA LEU A 47 5.54 20.12 7.31
C LEU A 47 5.27 21.62 7.25
N PRO A 48 4.84 22.17 6.10
CA PRO A 48 4.56 23.59 5.94
C PRO A 48 3.19 23.96 6.54
N LEU A 49 2.93 23.52 7.77
CA LEU A 49 1.71 23.79 8.53
C LEU A 49 2.03 23.85 10.02
N ASP A 50 1.24 24.62 10.76
CA ASP A 50 1.30 24.63 12.23
C ASP A 50 0.53 23.43 12.78
N ILE A 51 1.27 22.44 13.28
CA ILE A 51 0.73 21.18 13.80
C ILE A 51 -0.23 21.43 14.97
N ALA A 52 -0.03 22.51 15.74
CA ALA A 52 -0.90 22.87 16.86
C ALA A 52 -2.31 23.27 16.41
N ASN A 53 -2.47 23.69 15.15
CA ASN A 53 -3.75 24.13 14.59
C ASN A 53 -4.43 23.05 13.73
N VAL A 54 -3.93 21.80 13.73
CA VAL A 54 -4.61 20.69 13.06
C VAL A 54 -5.58 20.04 14.03
N ASP A 55 -6.88 20.12 13.74
CA ASP A 55 -7.93 19.58 14.59
C ASP A 55 -7.99 18.06 14.54
N ALA A 56 -7.77 17.47 13.36
CA ALA A 56 -7.86 16.03 13.15
C ALA A 56 -7.08 15.53 11.94
N VAL A 57 -6.82 14.22 11.93
CA VAL A 57 -6.40 13.47 10.73
C VAL A 57 -7.52 12.49 10.38
N VAL A 58 -7.84 12.34 9.09
CA VAL A 58 -8.77 11.33 8.57
C VAL A 58 -8.01 10.47 7.58
N LEU A 59 -7.97 9.17 7.79
CA LEU A 59 -7.26 8.23 6.93
C LEU A 59 -8.23 7.52 5.99
N THR A 60 -7.89 7.49 4.70
CA THR A 60 -8.57 6.68 3.69
C THR A 60 -8.32 5.21 3.96
N HIS A 61 -7.06 4.82 4.19
CA HIS A 61 -6.67 3.43 4.44
C HIS A 61 -5.30 3.33 5.12
N ALA A 62 -4.88 2.10 5.39
CA ALA A 62 -3.77 1.82 6.31
C ALA A 62 -2.37 1.88 5.68
N HIS A 63 -2.22 1.88 4.35
CA HIS A 63 -0.88 1.86 3.74
C HIS A 63 -0.01 3.03 4.20
N LEU A 64 1.31 2.80 4.29
CA LEU A 64 2.23 3.75 4.92
C LEU A 64 2.36 5.07 4.14
N ASP A 65 2.11 5.06 2.84
CA ASP A 65 2.03 6.20 1.95
C ASP A 65 0.73 7.00 2.05
N HIS A 66 -0.21 6.55 2.89
CA HIS A 66 -1.41 7.28 3.30
C HIS A 66 -1.49 7.51 4.81
N SER A 67 -0.86 6.67 5.64
CA SER A 67 -1.01 6.70 7.10
C SER A 67 0.30 6.84 7.88
N GLY A 68 1.43 6.49 7.27
CA GLY A 68 2.68 6.24 7.98
C GLY A 68 3.40 7.47 8.53
N TYR A 69 2.94 8.69 8.19
CA TYR A 69 3.48 9.94 8.73
C TYR A 69 2.75 10.38 10.01
N VAL A 70 1.63 9.75 10.39
CA VAL A 70 0.94 10.03 11.66
C VAL A 70 1.86 9.86 12.89
N PRO A 71 2.69 8.79 13.00
CA PRO A 71 3.67 8.69 14.09
C PRO A 71 4.69 9.84 14.12
N VAL A 72 5.03 10.39 12.95
CA VAL A 72 5.94 11.54 12.83
C VAL A 72 5.26 12.82 13.35
N LEU A 73 3.99 13.04 12.99
CA LEU A 73 3.19 14.11 13.59
C LEU A 73 3.13 14.00 15.12
N TYR A 74 2.91 12.78 15.64
CA TYR A 74 2.90 12.53 17.07
C TYR A 74 4.23 12.90 17.72
N LYS A 75 5.36 12.48 17.13
CA LYS A 75 6.70 12.85 17.59
C LYS A 75 6.91 14.37 17.62
N HIS A 76 6.35 15.09 16.65
CA HIS A 76 6.39 16.55 16.57
C HIS A 76 5.33 17.29 17.40
N GLY A 77 4.58 16.58 18.25
CA GLY A 77 3.70 17.20 19.24
C GLY A 77 2.20 17.13 18.94
N TYR A 78 1.79 16.56 17.79
CA TYR A 78 0.37 16.35 17.49
C TYR A 78 -0.30 15.42 18.51
N ARG A 79 -1.46 15.81 19.04
CA ARG A 79 -2.24 15.01 20.01
C ARG A 79 -3.74 14.95 19.68
N GLY A 80 -4.14 15.45 18.51
CA GLY A 80 -5.52 15.38 18.05
C GLY A 80 -5.96 13.97 17.62
N PRO A 81 -7.26 13.75 17.39
CA PRO A 81 -7.81 12.46 16.95
C PRO A 81 -7.42 12.08 15.51
N VAL A 82 -7.24 10.78 15.28
CA VAL A 82 -7.04 10.20 13.94
C VAL A 82 -8.23 9.28 13.59
N TYR A 83 -9.09 9.72 12.69
CA TYR A 83 -10.29 8.99 12.29
C TYR A 83 -10.02 8.05 11.12
N ALA A 84 -10.53 6.82 11.20
CA ALA A 84 -10.49 5.85 10.12
C ALA A 84 -11.51 4.72 10.35
N HIS A 85 -11.78 3.90 9.35
CA HIS A 85 -12.55 2.67 9.55
C HIS A 85 -11.87 1.75 10.59
N GLN A 86 -12.63 0.99 11.37
CA GLN A 86 -12.08 0.08 12.40
C GLN A 86 -11.00 -0.86 11.86
N ALA A 87 -11.22 -1.46 10.68
CA ALA A 87 -10.22 -2.34 10.09
C ALA A 87 -8.93 -1.59 9.68
N THR A 88 -9.03 -0.33 9.25
CA THR A 88 -7.87 0.53 9.00
C THR A 88 -7.13 0.84 10.30
N VAL A 89 -7.85 1.13 11.40
CA VAL A 89 -7.25 1.33 12.74
C VAL A 89 -6.46 0.10 13.20
N ASP A 90 -7.03 -1.09 13.02
CA ASP A 90 -6.38 -2.36 13.38
C ASP A 90 -5.12 -2.60 12.55
N LEU A 91 -5.16 -2.32 11.24
CA LEU A 91 -4.01 -2.44 10.35
C LEU A 91 -2.91 -1.42 10.68
N CYS A 92 -3.27 -0.17 10.97
CA CYS A 92 -2.34 0.88 11.38
C CYS A 92 -1.55 0.49 12.63
N ALA A 93 -2.19 -0.17 13.61
CA ALA A 93 -1.51 -0.68 14.81
C ALA A 93 -0.31 -1.56 14.47
N VAL A 94 -0.48 -2.43 13.46
CA VAL A 94 0.55 -3.37 13.03
C VAL A 94 1.58 -2.70 12.13
N LEU A 95 1.13 -1.94 11.12
CA LEU A 95 1.99 -1.33 10.11
C LEU A 95 2.91 -0.25 10.70
N TRP A 96 2.38 0.62 11.56
CA TRP A 96 3.17 1.70 12.14
C TRP A 96 4.24 1.15 13.07
N ALA A 97 3.88 0.22 13.95
CA ALA A 97 4.83 -0.42 14.86
C ALA A 97 5.95 -1.15 14.11
N ASP A 98 5.60 -1.94 13.09
CA ASP A 98 6.60 -2.68 12.30
C ASP A 98 7.54 -1.76 11.53
N SER A 99 7.01 -0.70 10.91
CA SER A 99 7.81 0.32 10.22
C SER A 99 8.75 1.05 11.18
N GLY A 100 8.29 1.42 12.38
CA GLY A 100 9.13 2.05 13.41
C GLY A 100 10.28 1.13 13.83
N ARG A 101 9.96 -0.15 14.12
CA ARG A 101 10.95 -1.17 14.48
C ARG A 101 12.00 -1.38 13.38
N ILE A 102 11.59 -1.50 12.12
CA ILE A 102 12.52 -1.66 10.99
C ILE A 102 13.44 -0.44 10.88
N GLN A 103 12.91 0.78 11.04
CA GLN A 103 13.72 1.99 11.01
C GLN A 103 14.73 2.06 12.16
N GLU A 104 14.34 1.61 13.36
CA GLU A 104 15.26 1.50 14.51
C GLU A 104 16.38 0.48 14.26
N GLU A 105 16.04 -0.67 13.69
CA GLU A 105 17.01 -1.71 13.31
C GLU A 105 17.99 -1.18 12.25
N ASP A 106 17.49 -0.51 11.20
CA ASP A 106 18.30 0.12 10.16
C ASP A 106 19.23 1.20 10.74
N ALA A 107 18.72 2.07 11.62
CA ALA A 107 19.51 3.10 12.28
C ALA A 107 20.64 2.51 13.14
N LYS A 108 20.33 1.48 13.94
CA LYS A 108 21.32 0.73 14.74
C LYS A 108 22.38 0.06 13.87
N TYR A 109 21.96 -0.59 12.77
CA TYR A 109 22.87 -1.25 11.84
C TYR A 109 23.82 -0.24 11.16
N LEU A 110 23.28 0.87 10.65
CA LEU A 110 24.06 1.92 10.01
C LEU A 110 25.08 2.55 10.96
N GLY A 111 24.69 2.78 12.22
CA GLY A 111 25.57 3.30 13.26
C GLY A 111 26.69 2.31 13.60
N LYS A 112 26.35 1.04 13.83
CA LYS A 112 27.30 -0.04 14.16
C LYS A 112 28.35 -0.24 13.07
N HIS A 113 27.94 -0.19 11.80
CA HIS A 113 28.82 -0.46 10.66
C HIS A 113 29.45 0.81 10.03
N LYS A 114 29.23 2.00 10.60
CA LYS A 114 29.72 3.30 10.07
C LYS A 114 29.38 3.52 8.58
N LEU A 115 28.22 3.04 8.15
CA LEU A 115 27.76 3.12 6.75
C LEU A 115 26.92 4.37 6.47
N SER A 116 26.59 5.15 7.50
CA SER A 116 25.86 6.40 7.39
C SER A 116 26.78 7.59 7.14
N LYS A 117 26.25 8.61 6.48
CA LYS A 117 26.88 9.95 6.42
C LYS A 117 26.71 10.71 7.75
N HIS A 118 25.73 10.34 8.56
CA HIS A 118 25.45 10.95 9.85
C HIS A 118 26.15 10.15 10.97
N GLU A 119 26.77 10.87 11.90
CA GLU A 119 27.51 10.29 13.03
C GLU A 119 26.61 9.45 13.96
N LYS A 120 25.33 9.84 14.06
CA LYS A 120 24.27 9.10 14.77
C LYS A 120 23.05 8.98 13.85
N PRO A 121 22.88 7.83 13.17
CA PRO A 121 21.66 7.57 12.41
C PRO A 121 20.49 7.42 13.37
N GLU A 122 19.41 8.15 13.12
CA GLU A 122 18.18 8.05 13.90
C GLU A 122 17.04 7.54 13.00
N PRO A 123 16.08 6.79 13.56
CA PRO A 123 14.85 6.46 12.85
C PRO A 123 13.97 7.71 12.71
N LEU A 124 13.10 7.75 11.70
CA LEU A 124 12.14 8.84 11.57
C LEU A 124 11.20 8.86 12.79
N TYR A 125 10.75 7.66 13.19
CA TYR A 125 10.03 7.40 14.42
C TYR A 125 10.30 5.96 14.92
N THR A 126 10.09 5.71 16.20
CA THR A 126 10.29 4.41 16.85
C THR A 126 9.01 3.57 16.92
N GLU A 127 9.14 2.27 17.21
CA GLU A 127 8.00 1.40 17.51
C GLU A 127 7.17 1.93 18.69
N GLU A 128 7.84 2.49 19.72
CA GLU A 128 7.16 3.09 20.87
C GLU A 128 6.33 4.33 20.48
N GLU A 129 6.89 5.22 19.65
CA GLU A 129 6.19 6.39 19.13
C GLU A 129 4.99 5.99 18.26
N ALA A 130 5.14 4.96 17.42
CA ALA A 130 4.05 4.40 16.63
C ALA A 130 2.91 3.87 17.52
N ASN A 131 3.24 3.08 18.55
CA ASN A 131 2.25 2.55 19.49
C ASN A 131 1.54 3.66 20.29
N LYS A 132 2.24 4.76 20.60
CA LYS A 132 1.62 5.93 21.25
C LYS A 132 0.73 6.70 20.29
N ALA A 133 1.15 6.89 19.04
CA ALA A 133 0.36 7.56 18.01
C ALA A 133 -0.93 6.79 17.71
N HIS A 134 -0.89 5.46 17.70
CA HIS A 134 -2.07 4.61 17.52
C HIS A 134 -3.18 4.87 18.55
N LYS A 135 -2.84 5.29 19.77
CA LYS A 135 -3.84 5.63 20.81
C LYS A 135 -4.70 6.85 20.46
N LEU A 136 -4.26 7.66 19.50
CA LEU A 136 -5.02 8.78 18.95
C LEU A 136 -6.13 8.32 17.99
N CYS A 137 -6.07 7.07 17.51
CA CYS A 137 -7.05 6.57 16.56
C CYS A 137 -8.46 6.53 17.17
N ARG A 138 -9.44 6.92 16.35
CA ARG A 138 -10.86 6.93 16.65
C ARG A 138 -11.58 6.19 15.52
N PRO A 139 -12.03 4.95 15.75
CA PRO A 139 -12.69 4.19 14.71
C PRO A 139 -14.05 4.80 14.39
N VAL A 140 -14.40 4.81 13.11
CA VAL A 140 -15.72 5.17 12.59
C VAL A 140 -16.23 4.06 11.67
N THR A 141 -17.53 4.03 11.42
CA THR A 141 -18.17 3.05 10.54
C THR A 141 -18.42 3.63 9.17
N PHE A 142 -18.41 2.78 8.14
CA PHE A 142 -18.80 3.20 6.79
C PHE A 142 -20.24 3.75 6.77
N LYS A 143 -20.48 4.71 5.88
CA LYS A 143 -21.79 5.34 5.61
C LYS A 143 -22.41 5.99 6.85
N SER A 144 -21.60 6.32 7.85
CA SER A 144 -21.98 7.09 9.02
C SER A 144 -21.31 8.45 8.95
N ARG A 145 -22.10 9.51 9.16
CA ARG A 145 -21.59 10.89 9.23
C ARG A 145 -21.09 11.20 10.63
N PHE A 146 -19.97 11.90 10.69
CA PHE A 146 -19.41 12.46 11.92
C PHE A 146 -18.86 13.86 11.66
N GLU A 147 -18.73 14.66 12.72
CA GLU A 147 -18.35 16.07 12.61
C GLU A 147 -16.99 16.34 13.27
N ILE A 148 -16.24 17.26 12.69
CA ILE A 148 -15.02 17.82 13.24
C ILE A 148 -15.14 19.33 13.06
N GLY A 149 -15.39 20.07 14.14
CA GLY A 149 -15.69 21.50 14.06
C GLY A 149 -16.93 21.75 13.18
N ASP A 150 -16.77 22.54 12.13
CA ASP A 150 -17.80 22.87 11.13
C ASP A 150 -17.79 21.95 9.89
N ILE A 151 -16.97 20.89 9.90
CA ILE A 151 -16.81 19.96 8.79
C ILE A 151 -17.52 18.63 9.09
N SER A 152 -18.44 18.24 8.21
CA SER A 152 -19.08 16.91 8.21
C SER A 152 -18.30 15.93 7.32
N ILE A 153 -18.07 14.71 7.80
CA ILE A 153 -17.28 13.69 7.11
C ILE A 153 -18.06 12.37 7.01
N GLU A 154 -17.92 11.68 5.88
CA GLU A 154 -18.49 10.36 5.65
C GLU A 154 -17.47 9.44 4.96
N LEU A 155 -17.35 8.19 5.41
CA LEU A 155 -16.48 7.18 4.80
C LEU A 155 -17.28 6.18 3.95
N ASN A 156 -16.86 5.92 2.72
CA ASN A 156 -17.50 4.97 1.81
C ASN A 156 -16.49 3.91 1.34
N PRO A 157 -16.81 2.60 1.39
CA PRO A 157 -15.84 1.55 1.12
C PRO A 157 -15.39 1.55 -0.35
N VAL A 158 -14.08 1.45 -0.59
CA VAL A 158 -13.51 1.48 -1.97
C VAL A 158 -12.77 0.21 -2.36
N GLY A 159 -12.80 -0.84 -1.54
CA GLY A 159 -12.37 -2.18 -1.98
C GLY A 159 -10.88 -2.32 -2.32
N HIS A 160 -10.01 -1.38 -1.96
CA HIS A 160 -8.57 -1.45 -2.26
C HIS A 160 -7.82 -2.40 -1.30
N ILE A 161 -7.91 -2.12 0.00
CA ILE A 161 -7.53 -3.03 1.07
C ILE A 161 -8.63 -3.06 2.13
N LEU A 162 -8.48 -3.95 3.11
CA LEU A 162 -9.42 -4.05 4.22
C LEU A 162 -9.59 -2.71 4.95
N GLY A 163 -10.82 -2.21 5.00
CA GLY A 163 -11.14 -0.91 5.63
C GLY A 163 -10.85 0.32 4.77
N ALA A 164 -10.39 0.17 3.52
CA ALA A 164 -10.14 1.28 2.63
C ALA A 164 -11.41 2.05 2.30
N ALA A 165 -11.33 3.38 2.39
CA ALA A 165 -12.44 4.30 2.22
C ALA A 165 -12.12 5.43 1.24
N SER A 166 -13.12 5.81 0.46
CA SER A 166 -13.24 7.20 0.01
C SER A 166 -13.81 8.04 1.15
N VAL A 167 -13.41 9.30 1.19
CA VAL A 167 -13.80 10.27 2.22
C VAL A 167 -14.58 11.38 1.53
N VAL A 168 -15.79 11.66 2.01
CA VAL A 168 -16.54 12.86 1.58
C VAL A 168 -16.52 13.87 2.71
N VAL A 169 -16.05 15.07 2.39
CA VAL A 169 -15.93 16.22 3.30
C VAL A 169 -16.93 17.28 2.88
N GLU A 170 -17.78 17.73 3.81
CA GLU A 170 -18.83 18.71 3.56
C GLU A 170 -18.69 19.89 4.53
N ALA A 171 -18.51 21.10 3.99
CA ALA A 171 -18.47 22.36 4.73
C ALA A 171 -18.81 23.53 3.79
N ASP A 172 -19.27 24.67 4.32
CA ASP A 172 -19.64 25.86 3.53
C ASP A 172 -20.65 25.58 2.39
N GLY A 173 -21.49 24.56 2.52
CA GLY A 173 -22.42 24.11 1.47
C GLY A 173 -21.75 23.47 0.26
N LYS A 174 -20.48 23.07 0.38
CA LYS A 174 -19.66 22.42 -0.65
C LYS A 174 -19.23 21.03 -0.19
N ARG A 175 -19.09 20.09 -1.14
CA ARG A 175 -18.67 18.71 -0.91
C ARG A 175 -17.42 18.37 -1.70
N ILE A 176 -16.38 17.90 -1.01
CA ILE A 176 -15.12 17.44 -1.59
C ILE A 176 -15.01 15.93 -1.36
N GLY A 177 -14.85 15.17 -2.44
CA GLY A 177 -14.55 13.75 -2.39
C GLY A 177 -13.04 13.52 -2.46
N PHE A 178 -12.55 12.61 -1.64
CA PHE A 178 -11.22 12.04 -1.73
C PHE A 178 -11.41 10.56 -2.00
N SER A 179 -10.94 10.10 -3.16
CA SER A 179 -11.08 8.70 -3.56
C SER A 179 -10.32 7.73 -2.62
N GLY A 180 -9.19 8.17 -2.08
CA GLY A 180 -8.19 7.23 -1.56
C GLY A 180 -7.66 6.37 -2.70
N ASP A 181 -7.14 5.19 -2.39
CA ASP A 181 -6.87 4.19 -3.41
C ASP A 181 -8.15 3.41 -3.71
N VAL A 182 -8.53 3.32 -4.99
CA VAL A 182 -9.78 2.70 -5.43
C VAL A 182 -9.48 1.29 -5.92
N GLY A 183 -10.14 0.32 -5.31
CA GLY A 183 -10.03 -1.09 -5.64
C GLY A 183 -10.69 -1.46 -6.96
N ARG A 184 -10.37 -2.67 -7.42
CA ARG A 184 -10.92 -3.23 -8.66
C ARG A 184 -12.31 -3.78 -8.43
N SER A 185 -13.22 -3.60 -9.40
CA SER A 185 -14.57 -4.17 -9.30
C SER A 185 -14.57 -5.71 -9.32
N ASN A 186 -13.59 -6.30 -10.02
CA ASN A 186 -13.44 -7.75 -10.16
C ASN A 186 -12.22 -8.30 -9.41
N ASP A 187 -11.89 -7.71 -8.25
CA ASP A 187 -10.77 -8.19 -7.43
C ASP A 187 -10.99 -9.62 -6.89
N LEU A 188 -9.92 -10.40 -6.73
CA LEU A 188 -10.01 -11.77 -6.22
C LEU A 188 -10.19 -11.83 -4.69
N LEU A 189 -9.73 -10.81 -3.96
CA LEU A 189 -9.76 -10.74 -2.51
C LEU A 189 -10.82 -9.77 -2.02
N MET A 190 -10.86 -8.54 -2.55
CA MET A 190 -11.68 -7.46 -2.01
C MET A 190 -13.06 -7.37 -2.67
N LEU A 191 -14.02 -6.81 -1.95
CA LEU A 191 -15.32 -6.43 -2.50
C LEU A 191 -15.18 -5.23 -3.46
N PRO A 192 -16.07 -5.08 -4.46
CA PRO A 192 -16.01 -3.94 -5.37
C PRO A 192 -16.17 -2.60 -4.62
N PRO A 193 -15.60 -1.49 -5.15
CA PRO A 193 -15.77 -0.16 -4.58
C PRO A 193 -17.24 0.29 -4.65
N ASP A 194 -17.72 0.92 -3.58
CA ASP A 194 -18.98 1.66 -3.63
C ASP A 194 -18.82 2.92 -4.51
N PRO A 195 -19.89 3.35 -5.21
CA PRO A 195 -19.83 4.56 -6.02
C PRO A 195 -19.57 5.80 -5.16
N MET A 196 -18.82 6.77 -5.68
CA MET A 196 -18.59 8.05 -5.03
C MET A 196 -19.92 8.81 -4.87
N PRO A 197 -20.29 9.23 -3.65
CA PRO A 197 -21.45 10.12 -3.46
C PRO A 197 -21.32 11.43 -4.24
N PRO A 198 -22.40 12.20 -4.45
CA PRO A 198 -22.33 13.47 -5.15
C PRO A 198 -21.34 14.45 -4.50
N VAL A 199 -20.43 15.03 -5.27
CA VAL A 199 -19.43 15.99 -4.79
C VAL A 199 -19.24 17.11 -5.81
N ASP A 200 -18.85 18.30 -5.36
CA ASP A 200 -18.50 19.43 -6.22
C ASP A 200 -17.08 19.27 -6.81
N VAL A 201 -16.18 18.71 -5.99
CA VAL A 201 -14.78 18.46 -6.33
C VAL A 201 -14.41 17.03 -5.93
N LEU A 202 -13.66 16.32 -6.77
CA LEU A 202 -13.13 15.00 -6.49
C LEU A 202 -11.60 14.98 -6.65
N LEU A 203 -10.87 14.59 -5.60
CA LEU A 203 -9.48 14.19 -5.70
C LEU A 203 -9.42 12.69 -6.02
N LEU A 204 -8.97 12.35 -7.24
CA LEU A 204 -8.99 11.01 -7.80
C LEU A 204 -7.58 10.42 -7.89
N GLU A 205 -7.35 9.23 -7.31
CA GLU A 205 -6.10 8.50 -7.50
C GLU A 205 -5.84 8.15 -8.97
N SER A 206 -4.58 8.01 -9.34
CA SER A 206 -4.18 7.79 -10.72
C SER A 206 -3.04 6.78 -10.83
N THR A 207 -2.95 5.80 -9.93
CA THR A 207 -1.78 4.90 -9.87
C THR A 207 -1.54 4.16 -11.18
N TYR A 208 -2.63 3.72 -11.83
CA TYR A 208 -2.63 3.03 -13.13
C TYR A 208 -3.34 3.83 -14.24
N GLY A 209 -3.33 5.16 -14.15
CA GLY A 209 -4.01 6.05 -15.10
C GLY A 209 -3.53 5.97 -16.57
N ASN A 210 -2.38 5.32 -16.84
CA ASN A 210 -1.81 5.15 -18.18
C ASN A 210 -1.66 3.69 -18.62
N ARG A 211 -2.25 2.76 -17.88
CA ARG A 211 -2.11 1.32 -18.17
C ARG A 211 -3.45 0.63 -18.00
N LEU A 212 -3.73 -0.31 -18.88
CA LEU A 212 -4.83 -1.25 -18.71
C LEU A 212 -4.28 -2.51 -18.05
N HIS A 213 -5.02 -3.11 -17.11
CA HIS A 213 -4.65 -4.42 -16.61
C HIS A 213 -4.84 -5.46 -17.71
N GLU A 214 -3.87 -6.36 -17.84
CA GLU A 214 -4.01 -7.47 -18.78
C GLU A 214 -5.14 -8.38 -18.32
N ASN A 215 -5.98 -8.80 -19.28
CA ASN A 215 -7.05 -9.76 -19.02
C ASN A 215 -6.48 -11.18 -19.09
N THR A 216 -5.61 -11.52 -18.14
CA THR A 216 -4.95 -12.82 -18.06
C THR A 216 -5.55 -13.70 -16.97
N ASP A 217 -5.43 -15.01 -17.15
CA ASP A 217 -5.77 -15.98 -16.12
C ASP A 217 -4.62 -16.05 -15.10
N VAL A 218 -4.72 -15.18 -14.09
CA VAL A 218 -3.73 -15.07 -13.01
C VAL A 218 -3.50 -16.41 -12.30
N MET A 219 -4.52 -17.25 -12.18
CA MET A 219 -4.38 -18.57 -11.55
C MET A 219 -3.49 -19.48 -12.40
N GLN A 220 -3.71 -19.49 -13.72
CA GLN A 220 -2.91 -20.25 -14.66
C GLN A 220 -1.45 -19.73 -14.72
N GLU A 221 -1.24 -18.42 -14.81
CA GLU A 221 0.10 -17.83 -14.81
C GLU A 221 0.88 -18.17 -13.54
N MET A 222 0.23 -18.08 -12.38
CA MET A 222 0.83 -18.44 -11.11
C MET A 222 1.17 -19.93 -11.05
N ALA A 223 0.27 -20.79 -11.55
CA ALA A 223 0.51 -22.24 -11.64
C ALA A 223 1.72 -22.55 -12.54
N ASP A 224 1.83 -21.90 -13.69
CA ASP A 224 2.94 -22.08 -14.63
C ASP A 224 4.28 -21.65 -14.03
N VAL A 225 4.32 -20.52 -13.33
CA VAL A 225 5.51 -20.06 -12.62
C VAL A 225 5.91 -21.04 -11.51
N ILE A 226 4.96 -21.50 -10.69
CA ILE A 226 5.22 -22.45 -9.62
C ILE A 226 5.72 -23.80 -10.18
N ASN A 227 5.02 -24.36 -11.16
CA ASN A 227 5.35 -25.65 -11.76
C ASN A 227 6.71 -25.63 -12.45
N SER A 228 7.01 -24.57 -13.21
CA SER A 228 8.32 -24.42 -13.87
C SER A 228 9.46 -24.28 -12.86
N THR A 229 9.26 -23.52 -11.77
CA THR A 229 10.26 -23.37 -10.70
C THR A 229 10.48 -24.69 -9.95
N ALA A 230 9.39 -25.40 -9.64
CA ALA A 230 9.46 -26.70 -8.97
C ALA A 230 10.16 -27.76 -9.84
N LYS A 231 9.87 -27.79 -11.14
CA LYS A 231 10.52 -28.71 -12.11
C LYS A 231 12.02 -28.44 -12.25
N ALA A 232 12.45 -27.18 -12.12
CA ALA A 232 13.87 -26.81 -12.07
C ALA A 232 14.54 -27.21 -10.73
N GLY A 233 13.76 -27.65 -9.73
CA GLY A 233 14.24 -27.96 -8.39
C GLY A 233 14.69 -26.72 -7.60
N GLY A 234 14.21 -25.54 -7.98
CA GLY A 234 14.57 -24.26 -7.36
C GLY A 234 13.53 -23.74 -6.37
N VAL A 235 13.81 -22.55 -5.84
CA VAL A 235 12.97 -21.88 -4.84
C VAL A 235 12.16 -20.77 -5.50
N LEU A 236 10.87 -20.68 -5.19
CA LEU A 236 10.04 -19.56 -5.59
C LEU A 236 10.03 -18.51 -4.47
N LEU A 237 10.59 -17.35 -4.75
CA LEU A 237 10.63 -16.21 -3.85
C LEU A 237 9.54 -15.22 -4.24
N ILE A 238 8.64 -14.90 -3.31
CA ILE A 238 7.53 -13.97 -3.54
C ILE A 238 7.67 -12.79 -2.57
N PRO A 239 8.34 -11.69 -2.99
CA PRO A 239 8.27 -10.42 -2.28
C PRO A 239 6.81 -9.96 -2.23
N SER A 240 6.27 -9.76 -1.02
CA SER A 240 4.86 -9.43 -0.86
C SER A 240 4.60 -8.30 0.14
N PHE A 241 3.60 -7.48 -0.14
CA PHE A 241 3.05 -6.54 0.83
C PHE A 241 2.28 -7.32 1.89
N ALA A 242 2.48 -6.97 3.16
CA ALA A 242 1.89 -7.73 4.28
C ALA A 242 0.36 -7.61 4.36
N VAL A 243 -0.21 -6.58 3.73
CA VAL A 243 -1.63 -6.26 3.74
C VAL A 243 -2.21 -6.47 2.35
N GLY A 244 -3.28 -7.26 2.26
CA GLY A 244 -3.96 -7.65 1.03
C GLY A 244 -3.17 -8.70 0.23
N ARG A 245 -1.99 -8.31 -0.25
CA ARG A 245 -1.23 -9.10 -1.23
C ARG A 245 -0.77 -10.45 -0.69
N ALA A 246 -0.23 -10.49 0.52
CA ALA A 246 0.17 -11.73 1.16
C ALA A 246 -1.02 -12.67 1.35
N GLN A 247 -2.18 -12.17 1.77
CA GLN A 247 -3.38 -12.99 2.00
C GLN A 247 -3.92 -13.57 0.69
N LEU A 248 -3.96 -12.77 -0.38
CA LEU A 248 -4.38 -13.26 -1.69
C LEU A 248 -3.43 -14.34 -2.22
N ILE A 249 -2.11 -14.12 -2.20
CA ILE A 249 -1.13 -15.11 -2.66
C ILE A 249 -1.28 -16.44 -1.91
N GLN A 250 -1.44 -16.40 -0.59
CA GLN A 250 -1.65 -17.59 0.22
C GLN A 250 -2.88 -18.37 -0.25
N HIS A 251 -4.00 -17.67 -0.43
CA HIS A 251 -5.24 -18.27 -0.91
C HIS A 251 -5.10 -18.89 -2.31
N LEU A 252 -4.43 -18.21 -3.25
CA LEU A 252 -4.23 -18.71 -4.61
C LEU A 252 -3.37 -19.98 -4.62
N ILE A 253 -2.24 -19.99 -3.90
CA ILE A 253 -1.37 -21.17 -3.81
C ILE A 253 -2.15 -22.37 -3.27
N VAL A 254 -2.89 -22.18 -2.19
CA VAL A 254 -3.67 -23.23 -1.55
C VAL A 254 -4.77 -23.75 -2.48
N SER A 255 -5.46 -22.85 -3.17
CA SER A 255 -6.50 -23.22 -4.15
C SER A 255 -5.94 -23.99 -5.34
N LEU A 256 -4.74 -23.63 -5.82
CA LEU A 256 -4.04 -24.36 -6.87
C LEU A 256 -3.57 -25.74 -6.39
N MET A 257 -3.14 -25.88 -5.13
CA MET A 257 -2.80 -27.19 -4.54
C MET A 257 -4.02 -28.08 -4.37
N ASP A 258 -5.12 -27.53 -3.85
CA ASP A 258 -6.36 -28.28 -3.60
C ASP A 258 -7.02 -28.73 -4.92
N SER A 259 -6.93 -27.90 -5.98
CA SER A 259 -7.35 -28.27 -7.35
C SER A 259 -6.31 -29.10 -8.14
N LYS A 260 -5.16 -29.44 -7.53
CA LYS A 260 -4.07 -30.24 -8.11
C LYS A 260 -3.45 -29.65 -9.38
N GLN A 261 -3.55 -28.33 -9.57
CA GLN A 261 -2.89 -27.62 -10.68
C GLN A 261 -1.39 -27.40 -10.40
N ILE A 262 -1.00 -27.39 -9.14
CA ILE A 262 0.41 -27.39 -8.70
C ILE A 262 0.66 -28.56 -7.74
N PRO A 263 1.90 -29.07 -7.65
CA PRO A 263 2.24 -30.09 -6.67
C PRO A 263 2.13 -29.53 -5.25
N ARG A 264 1.96 -30.43 -4.27
CA ARG A 264 2.11 -30.05 -2.85
C ARG A 264 3.58 -29.76 -2.59
N LEU A 265 3.86 -28.53 -2.16
CA LEU A 265 5.19 -28.03 -1.85
C LEU A 265 5.18 -27.43 -0.44
N PRO A 266 6.32 -27.40 0.26
CA PRO A 266 6.47 -26.56 1.44
C PRO A 266 6.27 -25.09 1.05
N VAL A 267 5.44 -24.38 1.82
CA VAL A 267 5.16 -22.95 1.63
C VAL A 267 5.38 -22.24 2.96
N TYR A 268 6.21 -21.22 2.95
CA TYR A 268 6.54 -20.44 4.14
C TYR A 268 6.02 -19.01 4.01
N LEU A 269 5.27 -18.55 5.01
CA LEU A 269 5.02 -17.12 5.21
C LEU A 269 6.04 -16.59 6.21
N ASP A 270 7.10 -15.97 5.68
CA ASP A 270 8.21 -15.41 6.46
C ASP A 270 8.07 -13.89 6.62
N SER A 271 7.01 -13.51 7.33
CA SER A 271 6.71 -12.13 7.68
C SER A 271 5.83 -12.09 8.93
N PRO A 272 6.39 -11.77 10.10
CA PRO A 272 5.62 -11.63 11.34
C PRO A 272 4.49 -10.61 11.20
N MET A 273 4.72 -9.57 10.40
CA MET A 273 3.70 -8.58 10.06
C MET A 273 2.57 -9.19 9.25
N ALA A 274 2.85 -9.93 8.18
CA ALA A 274 1.81 -10.55 7.35
C ALA A 274 1.00 -11.58 8.13
N ILE A 275 1.64 -12.33 9.04
CA ILE A 275 0.97 -13.26 9.96
C ILE A 275 -0.07 -12.51 10.82
N ARG A 276 0.32 -11.43 11.49
CA ARG A 276 -0.60 -10.60 12.29
C ARG A 276 -1.71 -10.00 11.43
N VAL A 277 -1.42 -9.63 10.18
CA VAL A 277 -2.43 -9.07 9.27
C VAL A 277 -3.43 -10.15 8.81
N SER A 278 -2.99 -11.40 8.59
CA SER A 278 -3.91 -12.50 8.29
C SER A 278 -4.96 -12.68 9.39
N ASP A 279 -4.58 -12.53 10.67
CA ASP A 279 -5.54 -12.54 11.79
C ASP A 279 -6.56 -11.39 11.70
N ILE A 280 -6.15 -10.20 11.24
CA ILE A 280 -7.04 -9.05 11.05
C ILE A 280 -8.03 -9.33 9.93
N TYR A 281 -7.57 -9.85 8.78
CA TYR A 281 -8.46 -10.24 7.67
C TYR A 281 -9.50 -11.25 8.14
N ARG A 282 -9.09 -12.28 8.89
CA ARG A 282 -10.02 -13.26 9.45
C ARG A 282 -11.09 -12.66 10.36
N ARG A 283 -10.77 -11.61 11.14
CA ARG A 283 -11.71 -10.94 12.05
C ARG A 283 -12.71 -10.02 11.36
N HIS A 284 -12.36 -9.52 10.18
CA HIS A 284 -13.14 -8.55 9.40
C HIS A 284 -13.56 -9.17 8.05
N ASN A 285 -14.00 -10.44 8.08
CA ASN A 285 -14.25 -11.23 6.88
C ASN A 285 -15.44 -10.71 6.04
N GLU A 286 -16.30 -9.88 6.63
CA GLU A 286 -17.45 -9.26 5.97
C GLU A 286 -17.06 -8.21 4.91
N TYR A 287 -15.81 -7.74 4.94
CA TYR A 287 -15.30 -6.70 4.03
C TYR A 287 -14.45 -7.26 2.88
N HIS A 288 -14.38 -8.58 2.72
CA HIS A 288 -13.64 -9.24 1.64
C HIS A 288 -14.31 -10.54 1.19
N ARG A 289 -13.84 -11.13 0.08
CA ARG A 289 -14.45 -12.29 -0.57
C ARG A 289 -14.10 -13.62 0.08
N LEU A 290 -13.01 -13.70 0.84
CA LEU A 290 -12.57 -14.96 1.46
C LEU A 290 -13.48 -15.36 2.61
N THR A 291 -13.90 -16.62 2.65
CA THR A 291 -14.64 -17.18 3.78
C THR A 291 -13.70 -17.46 4.96
N ALA A 292 -14.25 -17.57 6.18
CA ALA A 292 -13.47 -17.97 7.35
C ALA A 292 -12.77 -19.32 7.17
N GLU A 293 -13.41 -20.25 6.45
CA GLU A 293 -12.85 -21.57 6.12
C GLU A 293 -11.65 -21.45 5.16
N GLN A 294 -11.73 -20.59 4.14
CA GLN A 294 -10.63 -20.36 3.20
C GLN A 294 -9.43 -19.69 3.88
N CYS A 295 -9.67 -18.75 4.79
CA CYS A 295 -8.61 -18.16 5.62
C CYS A 295 -7.94 -19.23 6.50
N ALA A 296 -8.74 -20.02 7.22
CA ALA A 296 -8.23 -21.10 8.08
C ALA A 296 -7.47 -22.18 7.28
N ARG A 297 -7.94 -22.52 6.07
CA ARG A 297 -7.27 -23.46 5.18
C ARG A 297 -5.87 -22.99 4.82
N SER A 298 -5.68 -21.69 4.59
CA SER A 298 -4.38 -21.12 4.29
C SER A 298 -3.40 -21.29 5.46
N GLU A 299 -3.85 -21.01 6.68
CA GLU A 299 -3.06 -21.19 7.90
C GLU A 299 -2.67 -22.66 8.17
N GLN A 300 -3.49 -23.61 7.73
CA GLN A 300 -3.21 -25.05 7.91
C GLN A 300 -2.16 -25.59 6.91
N VAL A 301 -2.12 -25.01 5.70
CA VAL A 301 -1.24 -25.48 4.61
C VAL A 301 0.11 -24.76 4.62
N ILE A 302 0.13 -23.51 5.08
CA ILE A 302 1.30 -22.63 5.00
C ILE A 302 1.97 -22.54 6.36
N GLU A 303 3.29 -22.71 6.37
CA GLU A 303 4.10 -22.63 7.58
C GLU A 303 4.43 -21.18 7.92
N TYR A 304 3.90 -20.71 9.05
CA TYR A 304 4.09 -19.34 9.53
C TYR A 304 5.33 -19.22 10.40
N THR A 305 6.36 -18.53 9.92
CA THR A 305 7.64 -18.40 10.63
C THR A 305 7.69 -17.10 11.43
N LYS A 306 7.67 -17.23 12.76
CA LYS A 306 7.55 -16.09 13.69
C LYS A 306 8.93 -15.60 14.13
N SER A 307 9.85 -16.51 14.43
CA SER A 307 11.18 -16.17 14.97
C SER A 307 12.22 -15.93 13.87
N ILE A 308 13.37 -15.38 14.26
CA ILE A 308 14.52 -15.21 13.36
C ILE A 308 15.17 -16.57 13.09
N GLU A 309 15.15 -17.45 14.09
CA GLU A 309 15.67 -18.81 14.03
C GLU A 309 14.89 -19.63 13.00
N ASP A 310 13.55 -19.56 13.00
CA ASP A 310 12.70 -20.22 12.01
C ASP A 310 13.03 -19.71 10.60
N SER A 311 13.14 -18.38 10.42
CA SER A 311 13.49 -17.76 9.14
C SER A 311 14.84 -18.23 8.61
N LYS A 312 15.86 -18.38 9.48
CA LYS A 312 17.17 -18.92 9.12
C LYS A 312 17.10 -20.40 8.75
N ALA A 313 16.28 -21.19 9.43
CA ALA A 313 16.10 -22.61 9.15
C ALA A 313 15.52 -22.88 7.75
N ILE A 314 14.78 -21.92 7.17
CA ILE A 314 14.34 -21.99 5.76
C ILE A 314 15.55 -22.09 4.81
N GLY A 315 16.66 -21.42 5.13
CA GLY A 315 17.90 -21.45 4.34
C GLY A 315 18.54 -22.83 4.21
N GLU A 316 18.19 -23.76 5.11
CA GLU A 316 18.71 -25.14 5.13
C GLU A 316 17.78 -26.12 4.38
N GLN A 317 16.59 -25.67 3.96
CA GLN A 317 15.61 -26.52 3.28
C GLN A 317 16.11 -26.97 1.91
N LYS A 318 15.88 -28.24 1.63
CA LYS A 318 16.27 -28.88 0.37
C LYS A 318 15.05 -29.12 -0.51
N GLY A 319 15.27 -29.08 -1.82
CA GLY A 319 14.21 -29.29 -2.81
C GLY A 319 13.34 -28.04 -3.03
N PRO A 320 12.38 -28.14 -3.95
CA PRO A 320 11.55 -27.00 -4.34
C PRO A 320 10.57 -26.61 -3.22
N HIS A 321 10.51 -25.32 -2.93
CA HIS A 321 9.60 -24.74 -1.94
C HIS A 321 9.30 -23.28 -2.30
N ILE A 322 8.29 -22.71 -1.63
CA ILE A 322 7.81 -21.34 -1.87
C ILE A 322 8.02 -20.51 -0.60
N ILE A 323 8.55 -19.30 -0.75
CA ILE A 323 8.76 -18.34 0.34
C ILE A 323 8.03 -17.04 0.02
N ILE A 324 7.07 -16.68 0.86
CA ILE A 324 6.37 -15.38 0.83
C ILE A 324 6.98 -14.52 1.94
N ALA A 325 7.64 -13.42 1.59
CA ALA A 325 8.29 -12.57 2.57
C ALA A 325 8.17 -11.08 2.23
N GLY A 326 8.15 -10.24 3.27
CA GLY A 326 8.16 -8.78 3.10
C GLY A 326 9.58 -8.23 2.88
N SER A 327 9.76 -7.09 2.22
CA SER A 327 8.71 -6.19 1.68
C SER A 327 8.41 -6.41 0.18
N GLY A 328 7.18 -6.08 -0.25
CA GLY A 328 6.68 -6.30 -1.63
C GLY A 328 7.46 -5.62 -2.76
N MET A 329 8.23 -4.58 -2.45
CA MET A 329 9.11 -3.88 -3.41
C MET A 329 10.61 -4.19 -3.21
N ALA A 330 10.92 -5.17 -2.36
CA ALA A 330 12.28 -5.52 -1.94
C ALA A 330 13.09 -4.30 -1.41
N THR A 331 12.42 -3.41 -0.68
CA THR A 331 13.06 -2.24 -0.06
C THR A 331 13.74 -2.59 1.27
N GLY A 332 13.19 -3.56 2.00
CA GLY A 332 13.63 -4.03 3.31
C GLY A 332 13.03 -5.40 3.63
N GLY A 333 13.07 -5.78 4.91
CA GLY A 333 12.42 -6.99 5.43
C GLY A 333 13.16 -8.30 5.14
N ARG A 334 12.55 -9.43 5.55
CA ARG A 334 13.15 -10.77 5.50
C ARG A 334 13.44 -11.26 4.07
N ILE A 335 12.73 -10.76 3.05
CA ILE A 335 12.98 -11.12 1.65
C ILE A 335 14.44 -10.82 1.22
N LEU A 336 15.05 -9.77 1.78
CA LEU A 336 16.44 -9.42 1.48
C LEU A 336 17.43 -10.47 1.98
N HIS A 337 17.12 -11.18 3.06
CA HIS A 337 17.94 -12.28 3.57
C HIS A 337 17.81 -13.51 2.68
N HIS A 338 16.61 -13.79 2.17
CA HIS A 338 16.39 -14.88 1.21
C HIS A 338 17.08 -14.62 -0.12
N PHE A 339 17.11 -13.37 -0.58
CA PHE A 339 17.88 -13.00 -1.78
C PHE A 339 19.37 -13.32 -1.67
N LYS A 340 19.97 -13.20 -0.48
CA LYS A 340 21.37 -13.58 -0.29
C LYS A 340 21.63 -15.08 -0.54
N HIS A 341 20.63 -15.93 -0.31
CA HIS A 341 20.76 -17.38 -0.49
C HIS A 341 20.46 -17.81 -1.94
N TRP A 342 19.40 -17.26 -2.56
CA TRP A 342 18.86 -17.85 -3.79
C TRP A 342 18.82 -16.94 -5.01
N LEU A 343 19.08 -15.63 -4.89
CA LEU A 343 19.04 -14.72 -6.05
C LEU A 343 20.12 -15.04 -7.10
N GLY A 344 21.23 -15.60 -6.64
CA GLY A 344 22.34 -16.09 -7.47
C GLY A 344 22.15 -17.50 -8.04
N ASP A 345 21.02 -18.18 -7.78
CA ASP A 345 20.72 -19.51 -8.33
C ASP A 345 19.77 -19.39 -9.54
N HIS A 346 20.21 -19.91 -10.69
CA HIS A 346 19.45 -19.90 -11.94
C HIS A 346 18.19 -20.78 -11.92
N ARG A 347 18.08 -21.70 -10.95
CA ARG A 347 16.88 -22.54 -10.76
C ARG A 347 15.78 -21.80 -10.01
N SER A 348 16.14 -20.77 -9.25
CA SER A 348 15.21 -19.98 -8.45
C SER A 348 14.44 -18.99 -9.32
N THR A 349 13.23 -18.64 -8.87
CA THR A 349 12.41 -17.59 -9.49
C THR A 349 12.04 -16.55 -8.43
N VAL A 350 12.11 -15.28 -8.78
CA VAL A 350 11.51 -14.19 -8.01
C VAL A 350 10.23 -13.74 -8.72
N LEU A 351 9.11 -13.76 -8.01
CA LEU A 351 7.79 -13.42 -8.53
C LEU A 351 7.27 -12.15 -7.84
N PHE A 352 7.22 -11.05 -8.57
CA PHE A 352 6.55 -9.83 -8.12
C PHE A 352 5.05 -9.90 -8.42
N SER A 353 4.23 -9.36 -7.55
CA SER A 353 2.76 -9.49 -7.61
C SER A 353 2.02 -8.17 -7.34
N GLY A 354 2.73 -7.05 -7.40
CA GLY A 354 2.17 -5.72 -7.16
C GLY A 354 3.06 -4.61 -7.71
N TYR A 355 2.56 -3.38 -7.68
CA TYR A 355 3.25 -2.21 -8.23
C TYR A 355 4.66 -2.03 -7.67
N GLN A 356 5.60 -1.69 -8.54
CA GLN A 356 7.01 -1.49 -8.21
C GLN A 356 7.38 -0.02 -8.41
N ALA A 357 7.32 0.76 -7.32
CA ALA A 357 7.63 2.18 -7.39
C ALA A 357 9.06 2.45 -7.86
N GLY A 358 9.24 3.56 -8.58
CA GLY A 358 10.52 4.00 -9.12
C GLY A 358 11.62 4.07 -8.04
N GLY A 359 12.81 3.60 -8.39
CA GLY A 359 13.99 3.62 -7.51
C GLY A 359 14.06 2.50 -6.47
N THR A 360 13.05 1.63 -6.35
CA THR A 360 13.09 0.42 -5.51
C THR A 360 13.97 -0.68 -6.11
N ARG A 361 14.23 -1.76 -5.35
CA ARG A 361 14.98 -2.91 -5.90
C ARG A 361 14.10 -3.72 -6.83
N GLY A 362 12.83 -3.94 -6.47
CA GLY A 362 11.90 -4.67 -7.33
C GLY A 362 11.75 -4.02 -8.70
N ALA A 363 11.58 -2.70 -8.78
CA ALA A 363 11.54 -1.97 -10.05
C ALA A 363 12.81 -2.16 -10.91
N LYS A 364 14.00 -2.18 -10.28
CA LYS A 364 15.25 -2.43 -11.00
C LYS A 364 15.33 -3.86 -11.53
N MET A 365 14.88 -4.83 -10.72
CA MET A 365 14.89 -6.25 -11.10
C MET A 365 13.96 -6.51 -12.28
N THR A 366 12.75 -5.93 -12.28
CA THR A 366 11.81 -6.07 -13.40
C THR A 366 12.30 -5.36 -14.67
N GLN A 367 13.17 -4.35 -14.54
CA GLN A 367 13.87 -3.71 -15.67
C GLN A 367 15.07 -4.52 -16.22
N GLY A 368 15.39 -5.68 -15.64
CA GLY A 368 16.44 -6.58 -16.14
C GLY A 368 17.87 -6.20 -15.74
N VAL A 369 18.06 -5.45 -14.65
CA VAL A 369 19.41 -5.21 -14.13
C VAL A 369 20.08 -6.53 -13.74
N GLN A 370 21.40 -6.58 -13.87
CA GLN A 370 22.17 -7.80 -13.57
C GLN A 370 22.56 -7.93 -12.09
N HIS A 371 22.52 -6.83 -11.34
CA HIS A 371 22.93 -6.78 -9.94
C HIS A 371 22.07 -5.81 -9.13
N ILE A 372 21.84 -6.15 -7.86
CA ILE A 372 21.23 -5.25 -6.87
C ILE A 372 22.05 -5.19 -5.58
N LYS A 373 21.98 -4.06 -4.87
CA LYS A 373 22.72 -3.87 -3.61
C LYS A 373 21.86 -4.21 -2.39
N VAL A 374 22.23 -5.22 -1.62
CA VAL A 374 21.53 -5.68 -0.41
C VAL A 374 22.49 -5.68 0.78
N HIS A 375 22.14 -4.98 1.87
CA HIS A 375 22.97 -4.88 3.09
C HIS A 375 24.46 -4.57 2.83
N GLY A 376 24.74 -3.65 1.90
CA GLY A 376 26.10 -3.23 1.55
C GLY A 376 26.76 -4.01 0.41
N GLU A 377 26.26 -5.20 0.07
CA GLU A 377 26.84 -6.13 -0.91
C GLU A 377 26.08 -6.09 -2.23
N TRP A 378 26.78 -6.26 -3.35
CA TRP A 378 26.15 -6.43 -4.67
C TRP A 378 25.91 -7.90 -4.95
N LEU A 379 24.64 -8.27 -5.11
CA LEU A 379 24.23 -9.63 -5.42
C LEU A 379 23.98 -9.77 -6.94
N PRO A 380 24.50 -10.82 -7.60
CA PRO A 380 24.16 -11.13 -8.97
C PRO A 380 22.73 -11.65 -9.07
N ILE A 381 22.03 -11.27 -10.14
CA ILE A 381 20.69 -11.78 -10.45
C ILE A 381 20.83 -12.87 -11.49
N LYS A 382 20.81 -14.13 -11.04
CA LYS A 382 20.73 -15.30 -11.91
C LYS A 382 19.37 -15.97 -11.87
N ALA A 383 18.63 -15.78 -10.79
CA ALA A 383 17.24 -16.21 -10.67
C ALA A 383 16.37 -15.58 -11.78
N ARG A 384 15.39 -16.33 -12.26
CA ARG A 384 14.39 -15.83 -13.19
C ARG A 384 13.53 -14.78 -12.50
N ILE A 385 13.29 -13.64 -13.16
CA ILE A 385 12.41 -12.58 -12.65
C ILE A 385 11.09 -12.63 -13.41
N CYS A 386 9.99 -12.72 -12.67
CA CYS A 386 8.63 -12.76 -13.20
C CYS A 386 7.75 -11.71 -12.47
N SER A 387 6.72 -11.24 -13.14
CA SER A 387 5.69 -10.34 -12.59
C SER A 387 4.31 -10.90 -12.91
N LEU A 388 3.38 -10.80 -11.96
CA LEU A 388 1.95 -11.03 -12.17
C LEU A 388 1.24 -9.69 -12.08
N ASP A 389 0.99 -9.06 -13.23
CA ASP A 389 0.43 -7.72 -13.30
C ASP A 389 -1.07 -7.71 -12.96
N GLY A 390 -1.80 -8.78 -13.33
CA GLY A 390 -3.23 -8.95 -13.06
C GLY A 390 -3.62 -9.05 -11.58
N LEU A 391 -2.63 -9.02 -10.67
CA LEU A 391 -2.87 -9.06 -9.23
C LEU A 391 -3.07 -7.67 -8.62
N SER A 392 -2.67 -6.55 -9.24
CA SER A 392 -2.76 -5.22 -8.61
C SER A 392 -4.10 -4.94 -7.92
N ALA A 393 -4.05 -4.25 -6.77
CA ALA A 393 -5.23 -3.89 -5.97
C ALA A 393 -5.79 -2.50 -6.32
N HIS A 394 -5.18 -1.79 -7.27
CA HIS A 394 -5.66 -0.51 -7.78
C HIS A 394 -6.46 -0.71 -9.07
N GLY A 395 -7.51 0.07 -9.25
CA GLY A 395 -8.21 0.18 -10.52
C GLY A 395 -7.29 0.72 -11.62
N ASP A 396 -7.35 0.12 -12.82
CA ASP A 396 -6.78 0.74 -14.01
C ASP A 396 -7.61 1.95 -14.49
N TYR A 397 -7.12 2.67 -15.50
CA TYR A 397 -7.82 3.85 -16.02
C TYR A 397 -9.28 3.55 -16.46
N GLN A 398 -9.54 2.33 -16.96
CA GLN A 398 -10.85 1.93 -17.46
C GLN A 398 -11.78 1.56 -16.31
N GLU A 399 -11.27 0.85 -15.30
CA GLU A 399 -11.97 0.54 -14.05
C GLU A 399 -12.33 1.83 -13.29
N LEU A 400 -11.39 2.78 -13.18
CA LEU A 400 -11.65 4.09 -12.55
C LEU A 400 -12.68 4.90 -13.33
N ALA A 401 -12.61 4.94 -14.67
CA ALA A 401 -13.61 5.61 -15.49
C ALA A 401 -15.00 4.96 -15.39
N ASN A 402 -15.05 3.64 -15.30
CA ASN A 402 -16.30 2.91 -15.05
C ASN A 402 -16.86 3.23 -13.65
N TRP A 403 -16.00 3.33 -12.64
CA TRP A 403 -16.39 3.73 -11.29
C TRP A 403 -16.97 5.15 -11.27
N LEU A 404 -16.35 6.12 -11.96
CA LEU A 404 -16.89 7.47 -12.14
C LEU A 404 -18.27 7.45 -12.83
N LYS A 405 -18.42 6.65 -13.89
CA LYS A 405 -19.69 6.50 -14.61
C LYS A 405 -20.81 5.97 -13.71
N VAL A 406 -20.53 4.98 -12.87
CA VAL A 406 -21.52 4.43 -11.92
C VAL A 406 -21.81 5.42 -10.78
N SER A 407 -20.84 6.25 -10.41
CA SER A 407 -20.99 7.31 -9.40
C SER A 407 -21.94 8.43 -9.84
N LYS A 408 -22.17 8.59 -11.15
CA LYS A 408 -23.14 9.55 -11.72
C LYS A 408 -22.96 10.98 -11.19
N LEU A 409 -21.71 11.40 -11.05
CA LEU A 409 -21.38 12.77 -10.65
C LEU A 409 -21.92 13.77 -11.68
N ALA A 410 -22.22 14.99 -11.23
CA ALA A 410 -22.76 16.02 -12.11
C ALA A 410 -21.81 16.32 -13.28
N SER A 411 -22.37 16.65 -14.44
CA SER A 411 -21.56 17.18 -15.54
C SER A 411 -20.76 18.40 -15.06
N ASN A 412 -19.52 18.54 -15.51
CA ASN A 412 -18.58 19.59 -15.12
C ASN A 412 -18.08 19.51 -13.66
N THR A 413 -18.32 18.40 -12.93
CA THR A 413 -17.64 18.14 -11.65
C THR A 413 -16.14 18.33 -11.83
N ASN A 414 -15.50 19.04 -10.91
CA ASN A 414 -14.06 19.29 -10.97
C ASN A 414 -13.30 18.09 -10.39
N ILE A 415 -12.46 17.44 -11.20
CA ILE A 415 -11.63 16.30 -10.83
C ILE A 415 -10.17 16.75 -10.78
N GLN A 416 -9.52 16.52 -9.65
CA GLN A 416 -8.10 16.77 -9.42
C GLN A 416 -7.39 15.42 -9.37
N LEU A 417 -6.56 15.12 -10.37
CA LEU A 417 -5.82 13.87 -10.43
C LEU A 417 -4.62 13.92 -9.49
N VAL A 418 -4.60 12.99 -8.54
CA VAL A 418 -3.53 12.85 -7.54
C VAL A 418 -3.05 11.41 -7.53
N HIS A 419 -2.03 11.12 -6.71
CA HIS A 419 -1.51 9.78 -6.49
C HIS A 419 -1.14 9.04 -7.79
N GLY A 420 -0.29 9.68 -8.59
CA GLY A 420 0.17 9.18 -9.88
C GLY A 420 1.53 9.77 -10.23
N GLU A 421 2.33 9.05 -11.00
CA GLU A 421 3.55 9.62 -11.61
C GLU A 421 3.15 10.62 -12.72
N PRO A 422 4.00 11.60 -13.09
CA PRO A 422 3.64 12.66 -14.04
C PRO A 422 3.05 12.17 -15.36
N ASP A 423 3.71 11.21 -16.02
CA ASP A 423 3.22 10.64 -17.29
C ASP A 423 1.88 9.92 -17.11
N THR A 424 1.66 9.31 -15.95
CA THR A 424 0.42 8.61 -15.62
C THR A 424 -0.74 9.59 -15.44
N LEU A 425 -0.49 10.68 -14.72
CA LEU A 425 -1.47 11.75 -14.48
C LEU A 425 -1.90 12.41 -15.79
N GLU A 426 -0.93 12.82 -16.63
CA GLU A 426 -1.20 13.47 -17.92
C GLU A 426 -1.99 12.57 -18.86
N THR A 427 -1.59 11.30 -18.99
CA THR A 427 -2.31 10.33 -19.83
C THR A 427 -3.76 10.15 -19.36
N PHE A 428 -3.98 10.08 -18.04
CA PHE A 428 -5.32 9.88 -17.51
C PHE A 428 -6.18 11.14 -17.63
N ARG A 429 -5.59 12.32 -17.47
CA ARG A 429 -6.26 13.61 -17.70
C ARG A 429 -6.79 13.68 -19.12
N ASP A 430 -5.94 13.38 -20.10
CA ASP A 430 -6.33 13.41 -21.52
C ASP A 430 -7.43 12.37 -21.80
N PHE A 431 -7.31 11.17 -21.25
CA PHE A 431 -8.34 10.13 -21.36
C PHE A 431 -9.69 10.57 -20.79
N LEU A 432 -9.73 11.07 -19.55
CA LEU A 432 -10.97 11.50 -18.91
C LEU A 432 -11.56 12.72 -19.61
N SER A 433 -10.74 13.68 -20.03
CA SER A 433 -11.18 14.87 -20.77
C SER A 433 -11.81 14.51 -22.12
N ALA A 434 -11.30 13.47 -22.78
CA ALA A 434 -11.85 12.99 -24.06
C ALA A 434 -13.13 12.14 -23.90
N ASN A 435 -13.30 11.45 -22.76
CA ASN A 435 -14.34 10.43 -22.59
C ASN A 435 -15.44 10.80 -21.58
N THR A 436 -15.31 11.92 -20.89
CA THR A 436 -16.26 12.36 -19.85
C THR A 436 -16.61 13.85 -20.01
N THR A 437 -17.58 14.31 -19.23
CA THR A 437 -17.97 15.74 -19.16
C THR A 437 -17.36 16.44 -17.95
N TYR A 438 -16.38 15.83 -17.29
CA TYR A 438 -15.75 16.38 -16.08
C TYR A 438 -14.67 17.40 -16.44
N ASN A 439 -14.45 18.37 -15.55
CA ASN A 439 -13.32 19.29 -15.66
C ASN A 439 -12.14 18.66 -14.95
N VAL A 440 -11.13 18.19 -15.69
CA VAL A 440 -10.03 17.40 -15.12
C VAL A 440 -8.75 18.22 -15.12
N ASP A 441 -8.09 18.29 -13.97
CA ASP A 441 -6.83 19.02 -13.79
C ASP A 441 -5.85 18.24 -12.89
N ILE A 442 -4.58 18.65 -12.90
CA ILE A 442 -3.51 18.04 -12.11
C ILE A 442 -2.90 19.10 -11.19
N PRO A 443 -3.08 18.99 -9.86
CA PRO A 443 -2.58 19.98 -8.91
C PRO A 443 -1.08 19.83 -8.67
N ASP A 444 -0.39 20.96 -8.59
CA ASP A 444 1.03 21.01 -8.18
C ASP A 444 1.20 20.79 -6.67
N TYR A 445 2.39 20.35 -6.27
CA TYR A 445 2.79 20.35 -4.86
C TYR A 445 2.73 21.76 -4.25
N MET A 446 2.08 21.89 -3.08
CA MET A 446 1.78 23.14 -2.37
C MET A 446 0.82 24.10 -3.09
N SER A 447 0.17 23.66 -4.17
CA SER A 447 -0.94 24.42 -4.75
C SER A 447 -2.12 24.51 -3.78
N ILE A 448 -3.00 25.49 -4.01
CA ILE A 448 -4.19 25.73 -3.20
C ILE A 448 -5.40 25.75 -4.13
N LEU A 449 -6.34 24.85 -3.89
CA LEU A 449 -7.65 24.85 -4.53
C LEU A 449 -8.68 25.50 -3.61
N LYS A 450 -9.36 26.53 -4.10
CA LYS A 450 -10.54 27.12 -3.44
C LYS A 450 -11.79 26.44 -3.99
N VAL A 451 -12.70 26.04 -3.09
CA VAL A 451 -13.92 25.27 -3.41
C VAL A 451 -15.17 26.09 -3.18
#